data_AF-A0A8S1HQS2-F1
#
_entry.id   AF-A0A8S1HQS2-F1
#
_cell.length_a   1.000
_cell.length_b   1.000
_cell.length_c   1.000
_cell.angle_alpha   90.00
_cell.angle_beta   90.00
_cell.angle_gamma   90.00
#
_symmetry.space_group_name_H-M   'P 1'
#
loop_
_entity.id
_entity.type
_entity.pdbx_description
1 polymer ?
#
loop_
_entity_poly.entity_id
_entity_poly.type
_entity_poly.pdbx_seq_one_letter_code
_entity_poly.pdbx_strand_id
1 'polypeptide(L)'
;MDKKSWRFTPLWLLAVAYQRLDGLCHPLVGEPLNWRPRRLLQLPAKYDDFFSRYFHRVCSCCEKVPTNPVICLLCAQLICLDECCRVQRDSEIERHADACSASSGLFLSLNSSLVIVVRTKMAAIWGSVYLDAHMEEDRNLRRGKPLHLSAPRWRCLEHDWAEQEWQSVNQWFQLSGTNFALQIRDAYLYNR
;
A
#
# COMPACT_ATOMS: atom_id res chain seq x y z
N MET A 1 -32.16 -1.49 -79.18
CA MET A 1 -32.02 -2.43 -78.03
C MET A 1 -30.58 -2.30 -77.56
N ASP A 2 -30.32 -1.45 -76.56
CA ASP A 2 -28.97 -1.18 -76.07
C ASP A 2 -28.90 -1.40 -74.56
N LYS A 3 -28.05 -2.34 -74.14
CA LYS A 3 -27.82 -2.72 -72.75
C LYS A 3 -26.84 -1.74 -72.11
N LYS A 4 -27.29 -0.97 -71.10
CA LYS A 4 -26.43 -0.11 -70.26
C LYS A 4 -25.93 -0.92 -69.05
N SER A 5 -24.60 -1.01 -68.94
CA SER A 5 -23.87 -1.62 -67.83
C SER A 5 -23.93 -0.77 -66.57
N TRP A 6 -24.20 -1.40 -65.42
CA TRP A 6 -24.07 -0.79 -64.10
C TRP A 6 -22.58 -0.60 -63.76
N ARG A 7 -22.18 0.63 -63.45
CA ARG A 7 -20.85 0.95 -62.92
C ARG A 7 -20.92 0.94 -61.39
N PHE A 8 -20.30 -0.06 -60.77
CA PHE A 8 -20.05 -0.08 -59.33
C PHE A 8 -19.08 1.05 -58.98
N THR A 9 -19.46 1.88 -58.01
CA THR A 9 -18.55 2.86 -57.41
C THR A 9 -17.42 2.13 -56.69
N PRO A 10 -16.15 2.53 -56.87
CA PRO A 10 -15.04 1.82 -56.24
C PRO A 10 -14.88 2.25 -54.77
N LEU A 11 -14.49 1.28 -53.93
CA LEU A 11 -14.43 1.32 -52.46
C LEU A 11 -13.49 2.38 -51.81
N TRP A 12 -12.96 3.35 -52.55
CA TRP A 12 -12.02 4.35 -52.00
C TRP A 12 -12.68 5.46 -51.17
N LEU A 13 -14.01 5.55 -51.11
CA LEU A 13 -14.71 6.51 -50.23
C LEU A 13 -14.81 6.08 -48.76
N LEU A 14 -14.44 4.84 -48.40
CA LEU A 14 -14.30 4.43 -46.98
C LEU A 14 -12.87 4.65 -46.43
N ALA A 15 -11.91 5.04 -47.27
CA ALA A 15 -10.50 5.13 -46.92
C ALA A 15 -10.06 6.47 -46.29
N VAL A 16 -10.99 7.37 -45.95
CA VAL A 16 -10.65 8.67 -45.31
C VAL A 16 -10.84 8.65 -43.78
N ALA A 17 -11.46 7.61 -43.21
CA ALA A 17 -11.56 7.44 -41.76
C ALA A 17 -10.42 6.60 -41.14
N TYR A 18 -9.43 6.20 -41.94
CA TYR A 18 -8.31 5.34 -41.52
C TYR A 18 -6.95 6.00 -41.78
N GLN A 19 -6.81 7.30 -41.48
CA GLN A 19 -5.51 7.99 -41.60
C GLN A 19 -5.20 8.90 -40.41
N ARG A 20 -5.69 8.58 -39.21
CA ARG A 20 -5.38 9.40 -38.02
C ARG A 20 -5.24 8.64 -36.71
N LEU A 21 -4.68 7.43 -36.73
CA LEU A 21 -4.29 6.70 -35.52
C LEU A 21 -2.86 6.12 -35.59
N ASP A 22 -2.01 6.54 -36.52
CA ASP A 22 -0.63 6.05 -36.65
C ASP A 22 0.36 6.67 -35.63
N GLY A 23 -0.11 7.00 -34.43
CA GLY A 23 0.73 7.60 -33.38
C GLY A 23 0.32 7.33 -31.94
N LEU A 24 -0.71 6.52 -31.68
CA LEU A 24 -1.19 6.25 -30.31
C LEU A 24 -1.11 4.78 -29.89
N CYS A 25 -0.81 3.86 -30.80
CA CYS A 25 -0.62 2.45 -30.48
C CYS A 25 0.87 2.12 -30.46
N HIS A 26 1.54 2.45 -29.34
CA HIS A 26 2.74 1.71 -29.00
C HIS A 26 2.35 0.24 -28.78
N PRO A 27 3.01 -0.73 -29.46
CA PRO A 27 2.73 -2.14 -29.22
C PRO A 27 2.99 -2.48 -27.75
N LEU A 28 2.03 -3.11 -27.10
CA LEU A 28 2.10 -3.59 -25.70
C LEU A 28 3.08 -4.76 -25.52
N VAL A 29 4.19 -4.79 -26.26
CA VAL A 29 5.14 -5.90 -26.20
C VAL A 29 6.54 -5.37 -26.46
N GLY A 30 7.34 -5.28 -25.40
CA GLY A 30 8.77 -4.98 -25.48
C GLY A 30 9.53 -5.47 -24.26
N GLU A 31 8.89 -5.46 -23.09
CA GLU A 31 9.31 -6.23 -21.94
C GLU A 31 8.13 -7.12 -21.54
N PRO A 32 8.34 -8.33 -20.99
CA PRO A 32 7.25 -8.90 -20.20
C PRO A 32 6.84 -7.79 -19.23
N LEU A 33 5.55 -7.44 -19.20
CA LEU A 33 4.96 -6.92 -17.98
C LEU A 33 5.25 -8.03 -16.97
N ASN A 34 6.42 -7.99 -16.34
CA ASN A 34 6.75 -8.86 -15.25
C ASN A 34 5.82 -8.33 -14.18
N TRP A 35 4.58 -8.83 -14.21
CA TRP A 35 3.56 -8.56 -13.23
C TRP A 35 4.24 -8.99 -11.96
N ARG A 36 4.83 -8.03 -11.26
CA ARG A 36 5.37 -8.25 -9.94
C ARG A 36 4.09 -8.32 -9.12
N PRO A 37 3.63 -9.52 -8.70
CA PRO A 37 2.62 -9.54 -7.66
C PRO A 37 3.09 -8.56 -6.60
N ARG A 38 2.16 -7.77 -6.05
CA ARG A 38 2.44 -6.87 -4.94
C ARG A 38 2.80 -7.72 -3.71
N ARG A 39 3.93 -8.43 -3.77
CA ARG A 39 4.37 -9.41 -2.79
C ARG A 39 4.81 -8.64 -1.58
N LEU A 40 4.27 -9.06 -0.47
CA LEU A 40 4.73 -8.59 0.81
C LEU A 40 6.11 -9.19 1.10
N LEU A 41 6.91 -8.43 1.83
CA LEU A 41 8.20 -8.87 2.30
C LEU A 41 8.04 -10.05 3.26
N GLN A 42 9.00 -10.96 3.24
CA GLN A 42 9.08 -11.99 4.28
C GLN A 42 9.47 -11.33 5.61
N LEU A 43 8.56 -11.40 6.57
CA LEU A 43 8.77 -10.90 7.90
C LEU A 43 9.56 -11.89 8.77
N PRO A 44 10.42 -11.40 9.68
CA PRO A 44 11.07 -12.26 10.68
C PRO A 44 10.05 -12.98 11.56
N ALA A 45 10.42 -14.15 12.08
CA ALA A 45 9.53 -14.93 12.94
C ALA A 45 9.27 -14.25 14.29
N LYS A 46 10.24 -13.48 14.81
CA LYS A 46 10.12 -12.72 16.06
C LYS A 46 10.02 -11.23 15.76
N TYR A 47 9.14 -10.54 16.47
CA TYR A 47 9.01 -9.10 16.33
C TYR A 47 10.31 -8.36 16.72
N ASP A 48 11.01 -8.83 17.76
CA ASP A 48 12.26 -8.22 18.22
C ASP A 48 13.33 -8.19 17.14
N ASP A 49 13.40 -9.22 16.29
CA ASP A 49 14.31 -9.26 15.14
C ASP A 49 13.94 -8.22 14.08
N PHE A 50 12.64 -7.97 13.89
CA PHE A 50 12.16 -6.91 13.02
C PHE A 50 12.46 -5.53 13.62
N PHE A 51 12.11 -5.31 14.88
CA PHE A 51 12.31 -4.06 15.60
C PHE A 51 13.79 -3.66 15.62
N SER A 52 14.68 -4.58 15.99
CA SER A 52 16.12 -4.33 16.10
C SER A 52 16.75 -3.91 14.78
N ARG A 53 16.19 -4.31 13.63
CA ARG A 53 16.70 -3.89 12.32
C ARG A 53 16.51 -2.40 12.07
N TYR A 54 15.45 -1.79 12.61
CA TYR A 54 15.07 -0.40 12.35
C TYR A 54 15.22 0.53 13.55
N PHE A 55 15.45 -0.04 14.74
CA PHE A 55 15.65 0.73 15.96
C PHE A 55 16.72 1.81 15.77
N HIS A 56 16.39 3.04 16.17
CA HIS A 56 17.24 4.24 16.06
C HIS A 56 17.71 4.61 14.63
N ARG A 57 17.11 4.05 13.57
CA ARG A 57 17.40 4.52 12.21
C ARG A 57 16.81 5.91 11.98
N VAL A 58 17.54 6.69 11.19
CA VAL A 58 17.13 8.04 10.77
C VAL A 58 16.25 7.97 9.52
N CYS A 59 15.24 8.84 9.48
CA CYS A 59 14.44 9.06 8.28
C CYS A 59 15.28 9.73 7.20
N SER A 60 15.16 9.26 5.96
CA SER A 60 15.85 9.87 4.82
C SER A 60 15.26 11.23 4.39
N CYS A 61 14.03 11.56 4.81
CA CYS A 61 13.38 12.82 4.47
C CYS A 61 13.70 13.96 5.44
N CYS A 62 13.73 13.70 6.75
CA CYS A 62 13.99 14.74 7.77
C CYS A 62 15.30 14.56 8.56
N GLU A 63 16.07 13.51 8.27
CA GLU A 63 17.37 13.19 8.90
C GLU A 63 17.32 13.02 10.43
N LYS A 64 16.12 12.82 10.98
CA LYS A 64 15.88 12.58 12.42
C LYS A 64 15.43 11.15 12.64
N VAL A 65 15.64 10.65 13.86
CA VAL A 65 14.98 9.41 14.33
C VAL A 65 13.49 9.72 14.48
N PRO A 66 12.58 9.04 13.76
CA PRO A 66 11.15 9.32 13.85
C PRO A 66 10.60 8.97 15.24
N THR A 67 9.59 9.72 15.70
CA THR A 67 8.90 9.39 16.95
C THR A 67 7.92 8.24 16.72
N ASN A 68 7.20 8.27 15.61
CA ASN A 68 6.29 7.22 15.16
C ASN A 68 6.75 6.61 13.83
N PRO A 69 7.82 5.77 13.84
CA PRO A 69 8.30 5.13 12.64
C PRO A 69 7.37 3.99 12.19
N VAL A 70 7.08 3.97 10.90
CA VAL A 70 6.37 2.87 10.22
C VAL A 70 7.22 2.34 9.07
N ILE A 71 7.17 1.04 8.83
CA ILE A 71 7.96 0.37 7.80
C ILE A 71 7.04 -0.12 6.69
N CYS A 72 7.33 0.25 5.45
CA CYS A 72 6.59 -0.26 4.28
C CYS A 72 6.84 -1.76 4.09
N LEU A 73 5.77 -2.55 4.08
CA LEU A 73 5.81 -4.02 3.92
C LEU A 73 6.06 -4.47 2.48
N LEU A 74 6.23 -3.53 1.55
CA LEU A 74 6.57 -3.80 0.15
C LEU A 74 8.04 -3.54 -0.16
N CYS A 75 8.59 -2.44 0.34
CA CYS A 75 9.94 -1.99 -0.01
C CYS A 75 10.90 -1.85 1.19
N ALA A 76 10.45 -2.11 2.41
CA ALA A 76 11.22 -2.03 3.65
C ALA A 76 11.67 -0.61 4.04
N GLN A 77 11.15 0.43 3.38
CA GLN A 77 11.51 1.81 3.70
C GLN A 77 10.90 2.24 5.04
N LEU A 78 11.70 2.93 5.86
CA LEU A 78 11.28 3.60 7.08
C LEU A 78 10.67 4.96 6.75
N ILE A 79 9.49 5.21 7.29
CA ILE A 79 8.64 6.37 6.99
C ILE A 79 8.23 7.02 8.31
N CYS A 80 8.24 8.34 8.39
CA CYS A 80 7.66 9.07 9.51
C CYS A 80 6.15 9.10 9.37
N LEU A 81 5.45 8.69 10.43
CA LEU A 81 4.02 8.91 10.52
C LEU A 81 3.66 10.31 11.05
N ASP A 82 4.62 10.97 11.69
CA ASP A 82 4.47 12.30 12.25
C ASP A 82 4.44 13.40 11.17
N GLU A 83 4.06 14.60 11.60
CA GLU A 83 3.98 15.80 10.77
C GLU A 83 5.34 16.31 10.26
N CYS A 84 6.47 15.82 10.79
CA CYS A 84 7.81 16.32 10.47
C CYS A 84 8.19 16.20 8.99
N CYS A 85 7.63 15.23 8.28
CA CYS A 85 7.87 14.98 6.86
C CYS A 85 6.67 15.35 5.97
N ARG A 86 5.66 16.07 6.51
CA ARG A 86 4.52 16.52 5.71
C ARG A 86 4.98 17.59 4.72
N VAL A 87 4.58 17.42 3.46
CA VAL A 87 4.82 18.42 2.42
C VAL A 87 3.48 18.87 1.86
N GLN A 88 3.23 20.18 1.92
CA GLN A 88 1.92 20.77 1.64
C GLN A 88 0.82 20.15 2.52
N ARG A 89 -0.03 19.29 1.96
CA ARG A 89 -1.11 18.60 2.68
C ARG A 89 -0.89 17.10 2.80
N ASP A 90 0.11 16.54 2.12
CA ASP A 90 0.30 15.10 2.02
C ASP A 90 1.35 14.63 3.03
N SER A 91 0.98 13.63 3.82
CA SER A 91 1.87 12.99 4.80
C SER A 91 2.94 12.14 4.09
N GLU A 92 4.05 11.81 4.77
CA GLU A 92 5.09 10.98 4.16
C GLU A 92 4.56 9.58 3.78
N ILE A 93 3.69 9.00 4.61
CA ILE A 93 3.05 7.71 4.36
C ILE A 93 2.13 7.74 3.12
N GLU A 94 1.37 8.82 2.93
CA GLU A 94 0.50 9.02 1.75
C GLU A 94 1.34 9.13 0.48
N ARG A 95 2.33 10.02 0.48
CA ARG A 95 3.23 10.24 -0.65
C ARG A 95 4.05 8.99 -0.98
N HIS A 96 4.44 8.22 0.05
CA HIS A 96 5.12 6.94 -0.14
C HIS A 96 4.18 5.90 -0.76
N ALA A 97 2.92 5.79 -0.31
CA ALA A 97 1.95 4.88 -0.90
C ALA A 97 1.70 5.22 -2.39
N ASP A 98 1.59 6.50 -2.72
CA ASP A 98 1.47 6.99 -4.10
C ASP A 98 2.66 6.53 -4.97
N ALA A 99 3.89 6.74 -4.49
CA ALA A 99 5.10 6.42 -5.24
C ALA A 99 5.45 4.92 -5.28
N CYS A 100 5.24 4.19 -4.18
CA CYS A 100 5.68 2.81 -4.02
C CYS A 100 4.71 1.80 -4.62
N SER A 101 3.41 2.08 -4.56
CA SER A 101 2.37 1.08 -4.89
C SER A 101 1.06 1.70 -5.37
N ALA A 102 1.14 2.83 -6.10
CA ALA A 102 0.03 3.48 -6.79
C ALA A 102 -1.15 3.79 -5.84
N SER A 103 -0.83 4.55 -4.78
CA SER A 103 -1.76 5.06 -3.77
C SER A 103 -2.35 4.03 -2.83
N SER A 104 -1.88 2.78 -2.86
CA SER A 104 -2.24 1.77 -1.85
C SER A 104 -0.98 1.32 -1.13
N GLY A 105 -1.03 0.94 0.13
CA GLY A 105 0.17 0.50 0.84
C GLY A 105 -0.12 -0.20 2.15
N LEU A 106 0.85 -1.03 2.57
CA LEU A 106 0.84 -1.71 3.86
C LEU A 106 2.06 -1.30 4.66
N PHE A 107 1.84 -0.90 5.91
CA PHE A 107 2.87 -0.37 6.78
C PHE A 107 2.79 -1.01 8.16
N LEU A 108 3.92 -1.39 8.74
CA LEU A 108 3.99 -1.93 10.10
C LEU A 108 4.60 -0.89 11.04
N SER A 109 3.85 -0.52 12.08
CA SER A 109 4.34 0.43 13.10
C SER A 109 5.30 -0.25 14.07
N LEU A 110 6.46 0.36 14.31
CA LEU A 110 7.45 -0.15 15.25
C LEU A 110 7.06 0.05 16.72
N ASN A 111 6.20 1.03 17.02
CA ASN A 111 5.80 1.34 18.39
C ASN A 111 4.61 0.50 18.88
N SER A 112 3.86 -0.09 17.94
CA SER A 112 2.58 -0.75 18.27
C SER A 112 2.38 -2.13 17.69
N SER A 113 3.30 -2.60 16.83
CA SER A 113 3.17 -3.80 16.00
C SER A 113 1.91 -3.85 15.12
N LEU A 114 1.19 -2.74 14.97
CA LEU A 114 -0.02 -2.65 14.17
C LEU A 114 0.32 -2.46 12.70
N VAL A 115 -0.40 -3.19 11.86
CA VAL A 115 -0.45 -3.02 10.42
C VAL A 115 -1.45 -1.92 10.09
N ILE A 116 -0.97 -0.96 9.30
CA ILE A 116 -1.71 0.17 8.75
C ILE A 116 -1.90 -0.11 7.27
N VAL A 117 -3.15 0.02 6.84
CA VAL A 117 -3.53 -0.02 5.42
C VAL A 117 -3.71 1.41 4.96
N VAL A 118 -3.09 1.76 3.84
CA VAL A 118 -3.35 3.03 3.15
C VAL A 118 -4.01 2.72 1.81
N ARG A 119 -5.03 3.50 1.47
CA ARG A 119 -5.70 3.47 0.17
C ARG A 119 -6.13 4.88 -0.21
N THR A 120 -5.64 5.35 -1.35
CA THR A 120 -5.81 6.72 -1.82
C THR A 120 -5.32 7.70 -0.74
N LYS A 121 -6.21 8.46 -0.10
CA LYS A 121 -5.89 9.40 0.99
C LYS A 121 -6.42 8.93 2.35
N MET A 122 -6.80 7.66 2.44
CA MET A 122 -7.39 7.04 3.62
C MET A 122 -6.40 6.07 4.25
N ALA A 123 -6.42 5.98 5.57
CA ALA A 123 -5.71 4.97 6.32
C ALA A 123 -6.64 4.23 7.28
N ALA A 124 -6.31 2.99 7.58
CA ALA A 124 -7.01 2.18 8.55
C ALA A 124 -6.04 1.28 9.32
N ILE A 125 -6.46 0.87 10.51
CA ILE A 125 -5.73 -0.09 11.33
C ILE A 125 -6.31 -1.47 11.03
N TRP A 126 -5.48 -2.39 10.54
CA TRP A 126 -5.88 -3.78 10.27
C TRP A 126 -5.76 -4.67 11.51
N GLY A 127 -4.81 -4.37 12.40
CA GLY A 127 -4.45 -5.18 13.57
C GLY A 127 -2.98 -5.61 13.51
N SER A 128 -2.57 -6.59 14.31
CA SER A 128 -1.18 -7.09 14.33
C SER A 128 -1.03 -8.42 13.61
N VAL A 129 0.05 -8.62 12.85
CA VAL A 129 0.44 -9.96 12.35
C VAL A 129 1.34 -10.70 13.35
N TYR A 130 1.80 -10.02 14.38
CA TYR A 130 2.58 -10.58 15.48
C TYR A 130 1.70 -10.75 16.71
N LEU A 131 1.67 -11.95 17.27
CA LEU A 131 0.85 -12.32 18.43
C LEU A 131 1.73 -12.85 19.56
N ASP A 132 1.27 -12.73 20.79
CA ASP A 132 1.93 -13.38 21.93
C ASP A 132 1.66 -14.89 21.97
N ALA A 133 2.21 -15.58 22.98
CA ALA A 133 2.04 -17.02 23.17
C ALA A 133 0.58 -17.47 23.39
N HIS A 134 -0.33 -16.55 23.71
CA HIS A 134 -1.75 -16.79 23.87
C HIS A 134 -2.56 -16.40 22.64
N MET A 135 -1.90 -16.08 21.52
CA MET A 135 -2.52 -15.63 20.27
C MET A 135 -3.21 -14.26 20.39
N GLU A 136 -2.77 -13.43 21.34
CA GLU A 136 -3.29 -12.08 21.55
C GLU A 136 -2.39 -11.02 20.93
N GLU A 137 -2.98 -9.89 20.52
CA GLU A 137 -2.21 -8.69 20.15
C GLU A 137 -1.67 -8.00 21.41
N ASP A 138 -0.42 -7.51 21.38
CA ASP A 138 0.12 -6.59 22.39
C ASP A 138 0.15 -5.17 21.84
N ARG A 139 -1.03 -4.54 21.75
CA ARG A 139 -1.19 -3.21 21.14
C ARG A 139 -0.37 -2.17 21.89
N ASN A 140 0.38 -1.37 21.13
CA ASN A 140 1.34 -0.39 21.68
C ASN A 140 2.44 -1.02 22.54
N LEU A 141 2.65 -2.34 22.42
CA LEU A 141 3.69 -3.09 23.12
C LEU A 141 3.67 -2.87 24.64
N ARG A 142 2.49 -2.61 25.22
CA ARG A 142 2.33 -2.19 26.61
C ARG A 142 2.59 -3.30 27.60
N ARG A 143 2.30 -4.55 27.22
CA ARG A 143 2.54 -5.72 28.08
C ARG A 143 4.00 -6.18 28.01
N GLY A 144 4.73 -5.79 26.96
CA GLY A 144 6.11 -6.20 26.72
C GLY A 144 6.24 -7.71 26.48
N LYS A 145 5.21 -8.33 25.90
CA LYS A 145 5.21 -9.77 25.63
C LYS A 145 6.08 -10.07 24.40
N PRO A 146 6.85 -11.18 24.39
CA PRO A 146 7.46 -11.66 23.15
C PRO A 146 6.38 -11.93 22.10
N LEU A 147 6.55 -11.36 20.90
CA LEU A 147 5.59 -11.52 19.81
C LEU A 147 6.18 -12.32 18.65
N HIS A 148 5.35 -13.17 18.07
CA HIS A 148 5.70 -14.09 17.00
C HIS A 148 4.78 -13.92 15.79
N LEU A 149 5.36 -14.01 14.60
CA LEU A 149 4.62 -13.90 13.35
C LEU A 149 3.58 -15.02 13.25
N SER A 150 2.31 -14.65 13.15
CA SER A 150 1.21 -15.58 12.98
C SER A 150 0.99 -15.88 11.50
N ALA A 151 1.38 -17.08 11.05
CA ALA A 151 1.20 -17.51 9.66
C ALA A 151 -0.27 -17.45 9.17
N PRO A 152 -1.30 -17.77 9.99
CA PRO A 152 -2.69 -17.53 9.60
C PRO A 152 -2.99 -16.06 9.34
N ARG A 153 -2.61 -15.16 10.24
CA ARG A 153 -2.87 -13.71 10.09
C ARG A 153 -2.09 -13.12 8.92
N TRP A 154 -0.86 -13.57 8.69
CA TRP A 154 -0.07 -13.15 7.54
C TRP A 154 -0.74 -13.52 6.22
N ARG A 155 -1.25 -14.76 6.09
CA ARG A 155 -1.99 -15.18 4.90
C ARG A 155 -3.29 -14.40 4.70
N CYS A 156 -4.02 -14.08 5.77
CA CYS A 156 -5.19 -13.20 5.68
C CYS A 156 -4.79 -11.81 5.15
N LEU A 157 -3.72 -11.22 5.68
CA LEU A 157 -3.23 -9.93 5.19
C LEU A 157 -2.79 -9.98 3.73
N GLU A 158 -2.11 -11.06 3.31
CA GLU A 158 -1.74 -11.28 1.91
C GLU A 158 -2.96 -11.39 0.99
N HIS A 159 -4.02 -12.07 1.44
CA HIS A 159 -5.27 -12.19 0.71
C HIS A 159 -6.01 -10.85 0.61
N ASP A 160 -6.22 -10.16 1.74
CA ASP A 160 -6.84 -8.83 1.78
C ASP A 160 -6.10 -7.85 0.86
N TRP A 161 -4.76 -7.93 0.84
CA TRP A 161 -3.93 -7.10 -0.03
C TRP A 161 -4.00 -7.50 -1.52
N ALA A 162 -4.09 -8.79 -1.83
CA ALA A 162 -4.20 -9.25 -3.22
C ALA A 162 -5.54 -8.80 -3.83
N GLU A 163 -6.63 -9.04 -3.10
CA GLU A 163 -8.00 -8.75 -3.54
C GLU A 163 -8.39 -7.29 -3.31
N GLN A 164 -7.63 -6.55 -2.50
CA GLN A 164 -7.98 -5.20 -2.03
C GLN A 164 -9.31 -5.17 -1.27
N GLU A 165 -9.62 -6.28 -0.57
CA GLU A 165 -10.78 -6.45 0.29
C GLU A 165 -10.34 -6.43 1.75
N TRP A 166 -10.84 -5.47 2.53
CA TRP A 166 -10.36 -5.22 3.90
C TRP A 166 -11.40 -5.65 4.92
N GLN A 167 -11.71 -6.95 4.95
CA GLN A 167 -12.85 -7.51 5.70
C GLN A 167 -12.80 -7.24 7.21
N SER A 168 -11.58 -7.19 7.77
CA SER A 168 -11.37 -6.94 9.21
C SER A 168 -11.28 -5.44 9.56
N VAL A 169 -11.36 -4.55 8.57
CA VAL A 169 -11.24 -3.11 8.76
C VAL A 169 -12.61 -2.46 8.85
N ASN A 170 -12.94 -1.97 10.05
CA ASN A 170 -14.25 -1.36 10.31
C ASN A 170 -14.26 0.17 10.16
N GLN A 171 -13.09 0.83 10.18
CA GLN A 171 -13.00 2.28 10.18
C GLN A 171 -11.82 2.78 9.36
N TRP A 172 -12.10 3.77 8.51
CA TRP A 172 -11.11 4.47 7.70
C TRP A 172 -11.02 5.93 8.11
N PHE A 173 -9.81 6.47 8.11
CA PHE A 173 -9.48 7.83 8.52
C PHE A 173 -8.82 8.59 7.37
N GLN A 174 -9.17 9.86 7.19
CA GLN A 174 -8.51 10.74 6.23
C GLN A 174 -7.09 11.06 6.71
N LEU A 175 -6.07 10.81 5.88
CA LEU A 175 -4.67 11.19 6.18
C LEU A 175 -4.45 12.71 6.11
N SER A 176 -5.30 13.40 5.35
CA SER A 176 -5.35 14.85 5.33
C SER A 176 -6.11 15.38 6.55
N GLY A 177 -5.51 16.32 7.28
CA GLY A 177 -6.18 17.02 8.39
C GLY A 177 -6.40 16.22 9.68
N THR A 178 -6.04 14.94 9.75
CA THR A 178 -6.02 14.17 11.00
C THR A 178 -4.60 13.79 11.39
N ASN A 179 -4.31 13.83 12.68
CA ASN A 179 -3.09 13.23 13.22
C ASN A 179 -3.35 11.73 13.40
N PHE A 180 -3.18 10.96 12.33
CA PHE A 180 -3.42 9.52 12.33
C PHE A 180 -2.51 8.77 13.32
N ALA A 181 -1.33 9.32 13.67
CA ALA A 181 -0.47 8.75 14.71
C ALA A 181 -1.19 8.68 16.07
N LEU A 182 -2.09 9.63 16.38
CA LEU A 182 -2.93 9.56 17.60
C LEU A 182 -3.88 8.36 17.57
N GLN A 183 -4.46 8.04 16.40
CA GLN A 183 -5.38 6.90 16.28
C GLN A 183 -4.67 5.57 16.57
N ILE A 184 -3.44 5.41 16.08
CA ILE A 184 -2.61 4.24 16.41
C ILE A 184 -2.25 4.22 17.90
N ARG A 185 -1.81 5.36 18.43
CA ARG A 185 -1.46 5.48 19.85
C ARG A 185 -2.65 5.11 20.73
N ASP A 186 -3.87 5.45 20.33
CA ASP A 186 -5.08 5.24 21.11
C ASP A 186 -5.84 3.94 20.74
N ALA A 187 -5.30 3.12 19.82
CA ALA A 187 -5.92 1.87 19.35
C ALA A 187 -6.16 0.81 20.46
N TYR A 188 -5.50 0.96 21.61
CA TYR A 188 -5.74 0.13 22.80
C TYR A 188 -7.07 0.44 23.50
N LEU A 189 -7.71 1.58 23.20
CA LEU A 189 -8.96 2.02 23.84
C LEU A 189 -10.23 1.52 23.12
N TYR A 190 -10.17 1.31 21.80
CA TYR A 190 -11.35 1.22 20.96
C TYR A 190 -11.79 -0.20 20.58
N ASN A 191 -11.10 -1.24 21.05
CA ASN A 191 -11.47 -2.64 20.76
C ASN A 191 -11.21 -3.51 21.98
N ARG A 192 -12.29 -3.75 22.75
CA ARG A 192 -12.43 -4.78 23.77
C ARG A 192 -13.53 -5.74 23.31
#